data_AF-A0A9D4FQK1-F1
#
_entry.id   AF-A0A9D4FQK1-F1
#
_cell.length_a   1.000
_cell.length_b   1.000
_cell.length_c   1.000
_cell.angle_alpha   90.00
_cell.angle_beta   90.00
_cell.angle_gamma   90.00
#
_symmetry.space_group_name_H-M   'P 1'
#
loop_
_entity.id
_entity.type
_entity.pdbx_description
1 polymer ?
#
loop_
_entity_poly.entity_id
_entity_poly.type
_entity_poly.pdbx_seq_one_letter_code
_entity_poly.pdbx_strand_id
1 'polypeptide(L)'
;MQVFIVASICLAGACAMMSWEIPDDVMSHVTDEMDLDWIEYKKAHNKTYESAKEEVVRRLYWKDTLRFIRDHNLRYDRGEVTYTVGENQFADMAEDEFEKTMLRDLIVPEEGAEVYPEALTEPDPNASPIDWRQKGVVTPVKNQGGCGSCWAFSALGSLEAIIFKKSGKTTDLSEQDLVDCTKGGYGNYGCRGGWMTNAFNYIRRRGVSTEKCYPYSGQDGRCRYRRRIGASIRGYRNVGKSEHSLASALSRVGPIAVAADCSDRGFSLFKCGIYYNPNCQANRPNHAMVLVGYVYSTAGNYWIIKNSWGTTWGDKGYVYMAKDKGDNCGLRNFASYPTL
;
A
#
# COMPACT_ATOMS: atom_id res chain seq x y z
N MET A 1 -28.32 -7.56 23.33
CA MET A 1 -28.95 -7.51 21.99
C MET A 1 -28.76 -8.87 21.36
N GLN A 2 -29.80 -9.71 21.39
CA GLN A 2 -29.75 -11.13 21.06
C GLN A 2 -29.62 -11.32 19.55
N VAL A 3 -28.66 -12.13 19.11
CA VAL A 3 -28.64 -12.65 17.74
C VAL A 3 -29.08 -14.11 17.82
N PHE A 4 -30.28 -14.39 17.33
CA PHE A 4 -30.81 -15.75 17.18
C PHE A 4 -30.42 -16.27 15.80
N ILE A 5 -29.84 -17.48 15.73
CA ILE A 5 -29.71 -18.22 14.47
C ILE A 5 -30.82 -19.26 14.44
N VAL A 6 -31.75 -19.13 13.50
CA VAL A 6 -32.86 -20.07 13.29
C VAL A 6 -32.47 -21.02 12.16
N ALA A 7 -32.41 -22.32 12.44
CA ALA A 7 -32.42 -23.36 11.42
C ALA A 7 -33.76 -24.11 11.49
N SER A 8 -34.52 -24.11 10.41
CA SER A 8 -35.82 -24.76 10.31
C SER A 8 -35.67 -26.24 9.94
N ILE A 9 -36.15 -27.13 10.81
CA ILE A 9 -36.52 -28.50 10.43
C ILE A 9 -38.01 -28.64 10.71
N CYS A 10 -38.82 -28.70 9.65
CA CYS A 10 -40.26 -28.92 9.75
C CYS A 10 -40.57 -30.41 9.57
N LEU A 11 -40.88 -31.11 10.67
CA LEU A 11 -41.67 -32.33 10.64
C LEU A 11 -42.85 -32.15 11.60
N ALA A 12 -44.05 -32.22 11.01
CA ALA A 12 -45.36 -32.39 11.64
C ALA A 12 -45.57 -31.75 13.02
N GLY A 13 -46.00 -30.48 13.03
CA GLY A 13 -47.07 -30.02 13.93
C GLY A 13 -46.83 -30.07 15.44
N ALA A 14 -45.69 -29.62 15.94
CA ALA A 14 -45.53 -28.90 17.22
C ALA A 14 -44.05 -28.56 17.44
N CYS A 15 -43.68 -27.29 17.36
CA CYS A 15 -42.32 -26.85 17.67
C CYS A 15 -42.20 -26.62 19.18
N ALA A 16 -41.78 -27.63 19.93
CA ALA A 16 -41.35 -27.44 21.31
C ALA A 16 -39.92 -26.89 21.28
N MET A 17 -39.73 -25.63 21.69
CA MET A 17 -38.40 -25.08 21.91
C MET A 17 -37.80 -25.74 23.15
N MET A 18 -36.93 -26.72 22.96
CA MET A 18 -35.97 -27.08 24.00
C MET A 18 -34.93 -25.96 24.00
N SER A 19 -34.90 -25.15 25.06
CA SER A 19 -33.81 -24.24 25.37
C SER A 19 -32.66 -25.05 25.96
N TRP A 20 -31.53 -25.06 25.27
CA TRP A 20 -30.30 -25.66 25.80
C TRP A 20 -29.50 -24.46 26.30
N GLU A 21 -29.41 -24.30 27.62
CA GLU A 21 -28.53 -23.30 28.20
C GLU A 21 -27.08 -23.79 27.99
N ILE A 22 -26.26 -22.95 27.36
CA ILE A 22 -24.82 -23.18 27.27
C ILE A 22 -24.27 -22.91 28.68
N PRO A 23 -23.54 -23.86 29.32
CA PRO A 23 -22.99 -23.65 30.66
C PRO A 23 -22.04 -22.45 30.70
N ASP A 24 -22.12 -21.63 31.76
CA ASP A 24 -21.28 -20.43 31.98
C ASP A 24 -19.76 -20.72 31.87
N ASP A 25 -19.36 -21.96 32.12
CA ASP A 25 -18.01 -22.49 31.95
C ASP A 25 -17.45 -22.27 30.53
N VAL A 26 -18.28 -22.50 29.50
CA VAL A 26 -17.89 -22.37 28.08
C VAL A 26 -17.74 -20.89 27.67
N MET A 27 -18.46 -19.97 28.32
CA MET A 27 -18.31 -18.53 28.09
C MET A 27 -17.03 -17.96 28.73
N SER A 28 -16.59 -18.52 29.85
CA SER A 28 -15.35 -18.10 30.54
C SER A 28 -14.07 -18.52 29.79
N HIS A 29 -14.08 -19.69 29.14
CA HIS A 29 -12.93 -20.16 28.37
C HIS A 29 -12.70 -19.40 27.06
N VAL A 30 -13.76 -18.92 26.42
CA VAL A 30 -13.68 -18.11 25.19
C VAL A 30 -13.20 -16.68 25.47
N THR A 31 -13.39 -16.15 26.70
CA THR A 31 -12.85 -14.85 27.08
C THR A 31 -11.34 -14.88 27.36
N ASP A 32 -10.84 -15.97 27.95
CA ASP A 32 -9.42 -16.13 28.33
C ASP A 32 -8.50 -16.37 27.12
N GLU A 33 -8.95 -17.15 26.12
CA GLU A 33 -8.16 -17.42 24.91
C GLU A 33 -7.95 -16.13 24.08
N MET A 34 -9.00 -15.31 23.93
CA MET A 34 -8.90 -14.01 23.26
C MET A 34 -8.10 -12.97 24.04
N ASP A 35 -7.86 -13.17 25.35
CA ASP A 35 -6.98 -12.31 26.15
C ASP A 35 -5.52 -12.59 25.81
N LEU A 36 -5.14 -13.86 25.67
CA LEU A 36 -3.79 -14.27 25.28
C LEU A 36 -3.46 -13.82 23.85
N ASP A 37 -4.34 -14.06 22.89
CA ASP A 37 -4.15 -13.63 21.50
C ASP A 37 -3.94 -12.10 21.39
N TRP A 38 -4.70 -11.33 22.18
CA TRP A 38 -4.53 -9.87 22.22
C TRP A 38 -3.16 -9.46 22.79
N ILE A 39 -2.69 -10.13 23.84
CA ILE A 39 -1.36 -9.90 24.42
C ILE A 39 -0.27 -10.23 23.40
N GLU A 40 -0.42 -11.33 22.66
CA GLU A 40 0.51 -11.73 21.61
C GLU A 40 0.53 -10.75 20.45
N TYR A 41 -0.64 -10.31 19.95
CA TYR A 41 -0.76 -9.26 18.95
C TYR A 41 -0.02 -7.98 19.36
N LYS A 42 -0.29 -7.48 20.58
CA LYS A 42 0.37 -6.28 21.09
C LYS A 42 1.89 -6.45 21.15
N LYS A 43 2.37 -7.61 21.60
CA LYS A 43 3.80 -7.91 21.67
C LYS A 43 4.43 -8.01 20.28
N ALA A 44 3.79 -8.70 19.34
CA ALA A 44 4.27 -8.89 17.98
C ALA A 44 4.38 -7.57 17.20
N HIS A 45 3.47 -6.62 17.46
CA HIS A 45 3.41 -5.33 16.78
C HIS A 45 3.87 -4.15 17.63
N ASN A 46 4.48 -4.42 18.80
CA ASN A 46 4.97 -3.41 19.75
C ASN A 46 3.93 -2.33 20.08
N LYS A 47 2.69 -2.75 20.33
CA LYS A 47 1.57 -1.87 20.61
C LYS A 47 1.57 -1.40 22.05
N THR A 48 1.41 -0.10 22.22
CA THR A 48 1.19 0.58 23.50
C THR A 48 0.07 1.60 23.29
N TYR A 49 -0.71 1.86 24.32
CA TYR A 49 -1.89 2.72 24.27
C TYR A 49 -1.82 3.76 25.38
N GLU A 50 -2.37 4.94 25.14
CA GLU A 50 -2.29 6.08 26.05
C GLU A 50 -3.08 5.84 27.34
N SER A 51 -4.12 5.01 27.26
CA SER A 51 -4.97 4.68 28.42
C SER A 51 -5.61 3.30 28.29
N ALA A 52 -6.04 2.74 29.41
CA ALA A 52 -6.83 1.50 29.44
C ALA A 52 -8.13 1.62 28.63
N LYS A 53 -8.74 2.82 28.58
CA LYS A 53 -9.92 3.07 27.76
C LYS A 53 -9.63 2.96 26.27
N GLU A 54 -8.50 3.53 25.83
CA GLU A 54 -8.05 3.37 24.44
C GLU A 54 -7.78 1.90 24.13
N GLU A 55 -7.07 1.18 25.01
CA GLU A 55 -6.77 -0.24 24.81
C GLU A 55 -8.03 -1.09 24.62
N VAL A 56 -9.09 -0.84 25.40
CA VAL A 56 -10.37 -1.52 25.22
C VAL A 56 -10.96 -1.27 23.83
N VAL A 57 -10.92 -0.02 23.35
CA VAL A 57 -11.42 0.35 22.01
C VAL A 57 -10.59 -0.32 20.91
N ARG A 58 -9.27 -0.29 21.04
CA ARG A 58 -8.31 -0.93 20.11
C ARG A 58 -8.55 -2.42 20.01
N ARG A 59 -8.79 -3.07 21.15
CA ARG A 59 -9.14 -4.47 21.20
C ARG A 59 -10.47 -4.78 20.51
N LEU A 60 -11.46 -3.90 20.58
CA LEU A 60 -12.73 -4.08 19.86
C LEU A 60 -12.54 -4.00 18.34
N TYR A 61 -11.74 -3.06 17.84
CA TYR A 61 -11.39 -2.99 16.41
C TYR A 61 -10.61 -4.23 15.96
N TRP A 62 -9.67 -4.68 16.79
CA TRP A 62 -8.92 -5.91 16.53
C TRP A 62 -9.81 -7.14 16.44
N LYS A 63 -10.76 -7.32 17.38
CA LYS A 63 -11.76 -8.40 17.31
C LYS A 63 -12.62 -8.33 16.05
N ASP A 64 -13.02 -7.12 15.65
CA ASP A 64 -13.77 -6.92 14.41
C ASP A 64 -12.93 -7.32 13.17
N THR A 65 -11.66 -6.96 13.16
CA THR A 65 -10.70 -7.34 12.13
C THR A 65 -10.50 -8.84 12.04
N LEU A 66 -10.39 -9.55 13.16
CA LEU A 66 -10.31 -11.01 13.13
C LEU A 66 -11.55 -11.67 12.51
N ARG A 67 -12.75 -11.12 12.74
CA ARG A 67 -13.97 -11.59 12.08
C ARG A 67 -13.91 -11.35 10.57
N PHE A 68 -13.50 -10.15 10.14
CA PHE A 68 -13.31 -9.85 8.73
C PHE A 68 -12.30 -10.79 8.07
N ILE A 69 -11.17 -11.04 8.73
CA ILE A 69 -10.12 -11.95 8.23
C ILE A 69 -10.68 -13.36 8.03
N ARG A 70 -11.38 -13.89 9.04
CA ARG A 70 -11.99 -15.21 8.96
C ARG A 70 -12.98 -15.29 7.81
N ASP A 71 -13.90 -14.34 7.72
CA ASP A 71 -14.98 -14.38 6.74
C ASP A 71 -14.44 -14.18 5.31
N HIS A 72 -13.42 -13.33 5.12
CA HIS A 72 -12.73 -13.16 3.84
C HIS A 72 -11.95 -14.42 3.43
N ASN A 73 -11.19 -15.02 4.34
CA ASN A 73 -10.41 -16.22 4.03
C ASN A 73 -11.31 -17.45 3.76
N LEU A 74 -12.49 -17.54 4.39
CA LEU A 74 -13.49 -18.54 4.01
C LEU A 74 -13.99 -18.36 2.56
N ARG A 75 -14.06 -17.13 2.05
CA ARG A 75 -14.39 -16.86 0.64
C ARG A 75 -13.22 -17.24 -0.27
N TYR A 76 -11.99 -17.04 0.18
CA TYR A 76 -10.79 -17.50 -0.53
C TYR A 76 -10.78 -19.03 -0.67
N ASP A 77 -11.06 -19.76 0.41
CA ASP A 77 -11.11 -21.23 0.41
C ASP A 77 -12.18 -21.78 -0.54
N ARG A 78 -13.26 -21.02 -0.76
CA ARG A 78 -14.32 -21.33 -1.73
C ARG A 78 -14.02 -20.84 -3.16
N GLY A 79 -12.87 -20.20 -3.39
CA GLY A 79 -12.48 -19.66 -4.70
C GLY A 79 -13.26 -18.42 -5.14
N GLU A 80 -13.97 -17.73 -4.23
CA GLU A 80 -14.76 -16.54 -4.53
C GLU A 80 -13.90 -15.27 -4.62
N VAL A 81 -12.70 -15.28 -4.01
CA VAL A 81 -11.69 -14.23 -4.07
C VAL A 81 -10.32 -14.84 -4.33
N THR A 82 -9.38 -14.05 -4.86
CA THR A 82 -8.08 -14.54 -5.33
C THR A 82 -6.90 -14.22 -4.39
N TYR A 83 -7.18 -13.70 -3.21
CA TYR A 83 -6.19 -13.33 -2.21
C TYR A 83 -6.69 -13.66 -0.80
N THR A 84 -5.76 -13.73 0.14
CA THR A 84 -6.05 -13.83 1.58
C THR A 84 -5.69 -12.53 2.27
N VAL A 85 -6.35 -12.30 3.39
CA VAL A 85 -6.01 -11.25 4.35
C VAL A 85 -5.48 -11.87 5.63
N GLY A 86 -4.75 -11.09 6.41
CA GLY A 86 -4.17 -11.58 7.65
C GLY A 86 -3.91 -10.46 8.64
N GLU A 87 -3.73 -10.85 9.89
CA GLU A 87 -3.37 -9.93 10.95
C GLU A 87 -2.02 -9.27 10.64
N ASN A 88 -1.98 -7.96 10.80
CA ASN A 88 -0.80 -7.13 10.66
C ASN A 88 -0.90 -5.93 11.61
N GLN A 89 0.07 -5.00 11.54
CA GLN A 89 0.14 -3.87 12.46
C GLN A 89 -1.06 -2.89 12.43
N PHE A 90 -1.99 -3.05 11.48
CA PHE A 90 -3.17 -2.21 11.34
C PHE A 90 -4.45 -2.86 11.88
N ALA A 91 -4.37 -4.08 12.43
CA ALA A 91 -5.55 -4.85 12.82
C ALA A 91 -6.40 -4.18 13.93
N ASP A 92 -5.78 -3.34 14.76
CA ASP A 92 -6.43 -2.59 15.86
C ASP A 92 -6.87 -1.15 15.48
N MET A 93 -6.88 -0.83 14.18
CA MET A 93 -7.30 0.48 13.68
C MET A 93 -8.73 0.43 13.16
N ALA A 94 -9.47 1.52 13.34
CA ALA A 94 -10.72 1.73 12.61
C ALA A 94 -10.43 1.98 11.13
N GLU A 95 -11.36 1.65 10.23
CA GLU A 95 -11.18 1.86 8.78
C GLU A 95 -10.97 3.34 8.46
N ASP A 96 -11.78 4.24 9.03
CA ASP A 96 -11.65 5.68 8.80
C ASP A 96 -10.37 6.28 9.41
N GLU A 97 -9.90 5.70 10.52
CA GLU A 97 -8.60 6.04 11.10
C GLU A 97 -7.46 5.61 10.18
N PHE A 98 -7.51 4.40 9.64
CA PHE A 98 -6.52 3.89 8.68
C PHE A 98 -6.46 4.79 7.44
N GLU A 99 -7.61 5.15 6.86
CA GLU A 99 -7.65 6.07 5.71
C GLU A 99 -7.00 7.42 6.05
N LYS A 100 -7.37 8.04 7.18
CA LYS A 100 -6.86 9.36 7.60
C LYS A 100 -5.38 9.36 7.99
N THR A 101 -4.78 8.21 8.27
CA THR A 101 -3.38 8.12 8.75
C THR A 101 -2.46 7.57 7.68
N MET A 102 -2.85 6.49 7.00
CA MET A 102 -2.03 5.76 6.04
C MET A 102 -2.31 6.14 4.59
N LEU A 103 -3.53 6.60 4.28
CA LEU A 103 -4.00 6.93 2.92
C LEU A 103 -4.32 8.42 2.74
N ARG A 104 -3.59 9.29 3.45
CA ARG A 104 -3.78 10.75 3.37
C ARG A 104 -3.67 11.25 1.93
N ASP A 105 -4.47 12.27 1.63
CA ASP A 105 -4.75 12.76 0.28
C ASP A 105 -3.51 12.83 -0.61
N LEU A 106 -3.56 12.08 -1.72
CA LEU A 106 -2.69 12.35 -2.85
C LEU A 106 -3.22 13.57 -3.59
N ILE A 107 -2.39 14.61 -3.68
CA ILE A 107 -2.78 15.87 -4.28
C ILE A 107 -2.43 15.80 -5.76
N VAL A 108 -3.35 15.21 -6.53
CA VAL A 108 -3.23 15.08 -7.98
C VAL A 108 -3.10 16.49 -8.58
N PRO A 109 -1.99 16.82 -9.27
CA PRO A 109 -1.85 18.11 -9.93
C PRO A 109 -2.94 18.27 -11.00
N GLU A 110 -3.51 19.48 -11.14
CA GLU A 110 -4.47 19.77 -12.20
C GLU A 110 -3.87 19.47 -13.59
N GLU A 111 -4.68 18.91 -14.49
CA GLU A 111 -4.29 18.62 -15.88
C GLU A 111 -3.84 19.94 -16.57
N GLY A 112 -2.53 20.14 -16.68
CA GLY A 112 -1.94 21.39 -17.22
C GLY A 112 -0.60 21.80 -16.59
N ALA A 113 -0.23 21.25 -15.43
CA ALA A 113 1.08 21.50 -14.81
C ALA A 113 2.22 20.76 -15.57
N GLU A 114 2.94 21.49 -16.44
CA GLU A 114 4.12 21.03 -17.21
C GLU A 114 4.00 19.58 -17.73
N VAL A 115 3.17 19.39 -18.75
CA VAL A 115 3.14 18.16 -19.56
C VAL A 115 4.48 18.05 -20.30
N TYR A 116 5.45 17.32 -19.74
CA TYR A 116 6.62 16.94 -20.51
C TYR A 116 6.19 16.00 -21.66
N PRO A 117 6.72 16.20 -22.89
CA PRO A 117 6.18 15.56 -24.07
C PRO A 117 6.37 14.04 -24.04
N GLU A 118 5.31 13.39 -24.53
CA GLU A 118 5.18 11.96 -24.85
C GLU A 118 5.50 11.01 -23.68
N ALA A 119 4.41 10.59 -23.04
CA ALA A 119 4.34 9.24 -22.51
C ALA A 119 4.93 8.25 -23.51
N LEU A 120 5.48 7.15 -23.05
CA LEU A 120 5.67 6.01 -23.94
C LEU A 120 4.27 5.58 -24.41
N THR A 121 3.82 6.18 -25.52
CA THR A 121 2.52 5.93 -26.13
C THR A 121 2.56 4.66 -26.92
N GLU A 122 3.74 4.32 -27.47
CA GLU A 122 3.91 3.12 -28.27
C GLU A 122 4.23 1.89 -27.39
N PRO A 123 3.30 0.93 -27.34
CA PRO A 123 3.56 -0.46 -27.03
C PRO A 123 4.94 -0.96 -27.44
N ASP A 124 5.67 -1.59 -26.51
CA ASP A 124 6.69 -2.54 -26.93
C ASP A 124 5.98 -3.89 -27.12
N PRO A 125 5.81 -4.37 -28.37
CA PRO A 125 5.18 -5.66 -28.61
C PRO A 125 5.99 -6.81 -27.97
N ASN A 126 7.25 -6.58 -27.61
CA ASN A 126 8.13 -7.56 -26.95
C ASN A 126 8.20 -7.39 -25.43
N ALA A 127 7.40 -6.51 -24.82
CA ALA A 127 7.36 -6.34 -23.36
C ALA A 127 7.03 -7.69 -22.69
N SER A 128 8.05 -8.29 -22.10
CA SER A 128 7.98 -9.60 -21.45
C SER A 128 7.86 -9.44 -19.94
N PRO A 129 7.18 -10.38 -19.24
CA PRO A 129 7.13 -10.41 -17.78
C PRO A 129 8.50 -10.18 -17.15
N ILE A 130 8.54 -9.32 -16.14
CA ILE A 130 9.77 -8.91 -15.49
C ILE A 130 9.54 -8.77 -14.00
N ASP A 131 10.50 -9.24 -13.21
CA ASP A 131 10.59 -8.97 -11.79
C ASP A 131 11.92 -8.27 -11.50
N TRP A 132 11.88 -6.96 -11.29
CA TRP A 132 13.08 -6.16 -11.03
C TRP A 132 13.74 -6.51 -9.69
N ARG A 133 13.03 -7.18 -8.77
CA ARG A 133 13.61 -7.68 -7.51
C ARG A 133 14.68 -8.73 -7.81
N GLN A 134 14.42 -9.62 -8.76
CA GLN A 134 15.37 -10.67 -9.18
C GLN A 134 16.60 -10.11 -9.91
N LYS A 135 16.54 -8.86 -10.38
CA LYS A 135 17.66 -8.15 -11.01
C LYS A 135 18.48 -7.33 -10.01
N GLY A 136 18.11 -7.34 -8.72
CA GLY A 136 18.82 -6.61 -7.66
C GLY A 136 18.67 -5.08 -7.72
N VAL A 137 17.77 -4.55 -8.55
CA VAL A 137 17.64 -3.10 -8.75
C VAL A 137 16.71 -2.43 -7.74
N VAL A 138 15.90 -3.20 -7.01
CA VAL A 138 14.90 -2.71 -6.06
C VAL A 138 15.51 -2.66 -4.66
N THR A 139 15.48 -1.47 -4.02
CA THR A 139 15.94 -1.29 -2.63
C THR A 139 15.05 -2.05 -1.63
N PRO A 140 15.52 -2.30 -0.39
CA PRO A 140 14.67 -2.89 0.66
C PRO A 140 13.35 -2.14 0.87
N VAL A 141 12.31 -2.84 1.33
CA VAL A 141 11.04 -2.22 1.73
C VAL A 141 11.28 -1.31 2.93
N LYS A 142 10.78 -0.08 2.84
CA LYS A 142 10.84 0.93 3.92
C LYS A 142 9.49 1.04 4.64
N ASN A 143 9.41 1.88 5.67
CA ASN A 143 8.19 2.12 6.44
C ASN A 143 7.94 3.62 6.63
N GLN A 144 6.82 4.12 6.09
CA GLN A 144 6.43 5.53 6.17
C GLN A 144 5.87 5.91 7.56
N GLY A 145 5.46 4.94 8.38
CA GLY A 145 4.78 5.20 9.66
C GLY A 145 3.44 5.92 9.47
N GLY A 146 2.99 6.67 10.49
CA GLY A 146 1.74 7.46 10.44
C GLY A 146 1.82 8.77 9.63
N CYS A 147 2.78 8.88 8.72
CA CYS A 147 2.98 10.07 7.88
C CYS A 147 2.45 9.79 6.47
N GLY A 148 1.67 10.74 5.92
CA GLY A 148 1.17 10.72 4.53
C GLY A 148 2.25 11.04 3.50
N SER A 149 3.34 10.27 3.51
CA SER A 149 4.54 10.47 2.67
C SER A 149 4.75 9.39 1.61
N CYS A 150 3.75 8.54 1.37
CA CYS A 150 3.80 7.48 0.34
C CYS A 150 4.26 7.99 -1.03
N TRP A 151 3.87 9.22 -1.41
CA TRP A 151 4.30 9.91 -2.62
C TRP A 151 5.82 10.09 -2.71
N ALA A 152 6.51 10.33 -1.58
CA ALA A 152 7.96 10.46 -1.53
C ALA A 152 8.64 9.10 -1.69
N PHE A 153 8.16 8.07 -0.98
CA PHE A 153 8.65 6.69 -1.12
C PHE A 153 8.45 6.14 -2.54
N SER A 154 7.30 6.43 -3.16
CA SER A 154 7.00 6.04 -4.55
C SER A 154 7.96 6.72 -5.53
N ALA A 155 8.14 8.03 -5.42
CA ALA A 155 9.05 8.79 -6.28
C ALA A 155 10.51 8.29 -6.15
N LEU A 156 11.00 8.16 -4.92
CA LEU A 156 12.39 7.74 -4.68
C LEU A 156 12.61 6.28 -5.04
N GLY A 157 11.71 5.36 -4.71
CA GLY A 157 11.88 3.96 -5.09
C GLY A 157 11.96 3.73 -6.60
N SER A 158 11.27 4.54 -7.41
CA SER A 158 11.46 4.55 -8.87
C SER A 158 12.83 5.12 -9.26
N LEU A 159 13.23 6.25 -8.68
CA LEU A 159 14.53 6.90 -8.96
C LEU A 159 15.73 6.02 -8.59
N GLU A 160 15.73 5.44 -7.39
CA GLU A 160 16.78 4.56 -6.88
C GLU A 160 17.02 3.37 -7.82
N ALA A 161 15.93 2.76 -8.30
CA ALA A 161 16.02 1.63 -9.21
C ALA A 161 16.56 2.02 -10.60
N ILE A 162 16.17 3.18 -11.12
CA ILE A 162 16.68 3.70 -12.40
C ILE A 162 18.18 4.07 -12.27
N ILE A 163 18.61 4.63 -11.14
CA ILE A 163 20.03 4.87 -10.83
C ILE A 163 20.81 3.56 -10.80
N PHE A 164 20.28 2.55 -10.11
CA PHE A 164 20.92 1.23 -10.05
C PHE A 164 21.05 0.62 -11.44
N LYS A 165 19.98 0.60 -12.23
CA LYS A 165 19.99 0.05 -13.60
C LYS A 165 21.03 0.73 -14.49
N LYS A 166 21.26 2.04 -14.35
CA LYS A 166 22.23 2.81 -15.15
C LYS A 166 23.68 2.66 -14.66
N SER A 167 23.88 2.56 -13.34
CA SER A 167 25.21 2.68 -12.73
C SER A 167 25.75 1.41 -12.05
N GLY A 168 24.89 0.43 -11.80
CA GLY A 168 25.18 -0.76 -10.99
C GLY A 168 25.34 -0.48 -9.49
N LYS A 169 25.04 0.74 -9.03
CA LYS A 169 25.23 1.16 -7.63
C LYS A 169 23.91 1.48 -6.95
N THR A 170 23.68 0.88 -5.80
CA THR A 170 22.54 1.21 -4.93
C THR A 170 22.77 2.58 -4.30
N THR A 171 21.75 3.44 -4.40
CA THR A 171 21.70 4.73 -3.71
C THR A 171 20.46 4.73 -2.85
N ASP A 172 20.61 4.97 -1.56
CA ASP A 172 19.49 5.12 -0.62
C ASP A 172 19.20 6.62 -0.46
N LEU A 173 18.07 7.07 -1.00
CA LEU A 173 17.68 8.47 -1.07
C LEU A 173 16.73 8.84 0.07
N SER A 174 16.77 10.11 0.46
CA SER A 174 16.03 10.60 1.63
C SER A 174 14.61 10.99 1.28
N GLU A 175 13.63 10.22 1.76
CA GLU A 175 12.23 10.64 1.70
C GLU A 175 11.99 11.90 2.54
N GLN A 176 12.71 12.07 3.65
CA GLN A 176 12.54 13.22 4.54
C GLN A 176 12.96 14.55 3.91
N ASP A 177 13.98 14.56 3.05
CA ASP A 177 14.34 15.74 2.25
C ASP A 177 13.12 16.19 1.43
N LEU A 178 12.44 15.26 0.76
CA LEU A 178 11.22 15.57 0.02
C LEU A 178 10.10 16.07 0.95
N VAL A 179 9.81 15.36 2.04
CA VAL A 179 8.78 15.72 3.03
C VAL A 179 8.99 17.16 3.55
N ASP A 180 10.22 17.53 3.85
CA ASP A 180 10.53 18.81 4.47
C ASP A 180 10.69 19.96 3.47
N CYS A 181 11.25 19.69 2.28
CA CYS A 181 11.71 20.72 1.35
C CYS A 181 10.82 20.97 0.14
N THR A 182 9.77 20.16 -0.07
CA THR A 182 8.82 20.37 -1.17
C THR A 182 7.54 21.11 -0.76
N LYS A 183 7.46 21.51 0.52
CA LYS A 183 6.41 22.39 1.05
C LYS A 183 6.48 23.80 0.43
N GLY A 184 5.33 24.43 0.21
CA GLY A 184 5.24 25.87 -0.06
C GLY A 184 5.84 26.36 -1.39
N GLY A 185 5.85 25.52 -2.43
CA GLY A 185 6.28 25.94 -3.77
C GLY A 185 6.36 24.84 -4.82
N TYR A 186 6.38 23.57 -4.40
CA TYR A 186 6.36 22.42 -5.32
C TYR A 186 5.03 21.65 -5.34
N GLY A 187 4.04 22.06 -4.54
CA GLY A 187 2.71 21.41 -4.52
C GLY A 187 2.61 20.18 -3.62
N ASN A 188 3.59 19.93 -2.74
CA ASN A 188 3.54 18.90 -1.71
C ASN A 188 3.36 19.52 -0.32
N TYR A 189 2.85 18.73 0.62
CA TYR A 189 2.45 19.18 1.96
C TYR A 189 2.96 18.25 3.07
N GLY A 190 4.15 17.66 2.86
CA GLY A 190 4.82 16.82 3.84
C GLY A 190 3.98 15.58 4.21
N CYS A 191 3.69 15.41 5.50
CA CYS A 191 2.87 14.30 6.00
C CYS A 191 1.37 14.48 5.74
N ARG A 192 0.94 15.57 5.10
CA ARG A 192 -0.44 15.80 4.66
C ARG A 192 -0.67 15.41 3.20
N GLY A 193 0.33 14.79 2.57
CA GLY A 193 0.22 14.34 1.19
C GLY A 193 1.04 15.15 0.21
N GLY A 194 1.02 14.69 -1.03
CA GLY A 194 1.83 15.21 -2.12
C GLY A 194 1.70 14.32 -3.35
N TRP A 195 2.56 14.54 -4.33
CA TRP A 195 2.53 13.83 -5.59
C TRP A 195 3.94 13.55 -6.14
N MET A 196 4.07 12.45 -6.88
CA MET A 196 5.36 11.94 -7.33
C MET A 196 6.03 12.90 -8.33
N THR A 197 5.27 13.50 -9.25
CA THR A 197 5.86 14.44 -10.23
C THR A 197 6.28 15.77 -9.60
N ASN A 198 5.60 16.22 -8.54
CA ASN A 198 6.03 17.37 -7.73
C ASN A 198 7.38 17.10 -7.05
N ALA A 199 7.56 15.89 -6.52
CA ALA A 199 8.84 15.44 -5.99
C ALA A 199 9.92 15.43 -7.07
N PHE A 200 9.64 14.86 -8.25
CA PHE A 200 10.58 14.86 -9.37
C PHE A 200 10.95 16.28 -9.82
N ASN A 201 10.01 17.21 -9.88
CA ASN A 201 10.28 18.61 -10.21
C ASN A 201 11.26 19.26 -9.21
N TYR A 202 11.11 18.98 -7.91
CA TYR A 202 12.08 19.41 -6.90
C TYR A 202 13.46 18.79 -7.12
N ILE A 203 13.53 17.47 -7.29
CA ILE A 203 14.79 16.73 -7.49
C ILE A 203 15.54 17.27 -8.71
N ARG A 204 14.82 17.60 -9.78
CA ARG A 204 15.40 18.21 -10.98
C ARG A 204 16.06 19.56 -10.69
N ARG A 205 15.38 20.42 -9.92
CA ARG A 205 15.84 21.80 -9.67
C ARG A 205 16.90 21.90 -8.57
N ARG A 206 16.87 21.00 -7.59
CA ARG A 206 17.64 21.12 -6.34
C ARG A 206 18.47 19.88 -6.00
N GLY A 207 18.20 18.74 -6.63
CA GLY A 207 18.69 17.44 -6.19
C GLY A 207 17.98 16.93 -4.93
N VAL A 208 18.32 15.72 -4.51
CA VAL A 208 17.85 15.11 -3.26
C VAL A 208 19.01 14.50 -2.49
N SER A 209 18.96 14.57 -1.17
CA SER A 209 19.96 14.02 -0.25
C SER A 209 19.87 12.49 -0.16
N THR A 210 20.94 11.84 0.30
CA THR A 210 20.89 10.43 0.68
C THR A 210 20.24 10.25 2.06
N GLU A 211 19.61 9.11 2.30
CA GLU A 211 18.99 8.76 3.58
C GLU A 211 19.96 8.91 4.76
N LYS A 212 21.22 8.46 4.60
CA LYS A 212 22.29 8.64 5.60
C LYS A 212 22.53 10.10 6.02
N CYS A 213 22.33 11.05 5.11
CA CYS A 213 22.57 12.47 5.37
C CYS A 213 21.33 13.20 5.88
N TYR A 214 20.14 12.68 5.57
CA TYR A 214 18.87 13.25 5.98
C TYR A 214 17.90 12.11 6.35
N PRO A 215 18.06 11.50 7.53
CA PRO A 215 17.28 10.31 7.88
C PRO A 215 15.78 10.59 7.99
N TYR A 216 14.97 9.59 7.68
CA TYR A 216 13.53 9.59 7.83
C TYR A 216 13.10 9.65 9.29
N SER A 217 12.20 10.60 9.58
CA SER A 217 11.66 10.85 10.92
C SER A 217 10.17 10.60 11.03
N GLY A 218 9.47 10.37 9.91
CA GLY A 218 8.02 10.09 9.94
C GLY A 218 7.16 11.27 10.39
N GLN A 219 7.67 12.50 10.29
CA GLN A 219 6.96 13.70 10.70
C GLN A 219 7.42 14.92 9.89
N ASP A 220 6.62 15.98 9.91
CA ASP A 220 7.00 17.24 9.28
C ASP A 220 8.16 17.91 10.03
N GLY A 221 9.25 18.18 9.32
CA GLY A 221 10.40 18.94 9.78
C GLY A 221 10.56 20.27 9.06
N ARG A 222 11.55 21.05 9.49
CA ARG A 222 12.04 22.21 8.74
C ARG A 222 12.96 21.72 7.63
N CYS A 223 12.84 22.27 6.43
CA CYS A 223 13.74 21.94 5.33
C CYS A 223 15.20 22.23 5.71
N ARG A 224 16.00 21.15 5.83
CA ARG A 224 17.45 21.23 6.07
C ARG A 224 18.19 21.18 4.74
N TYR A 225 17.86 22.12 3.86
CA TYR A 225 18.48 22.22 2.53
C TYR A 225 20.01 22.29 2.69
N ARG A 226 20.70 21.34 2.05
CA ARG A 226 22.16 21.13 1.95
C ARG A 226 22.82 20.35 3.09
N ARG A 227 23.48 19.26 2.66
CA ARG A 227 24.85 18.91 3.06
C ARG A 227 25.60 18.02 2.03
N ARG A 228 24.89 17.22 1.22
CA ARG A 228 25.43 16.46 0.07
C ARG A 228 24.28 16.00 -0.84
N ILE A 229 24.32 16.33 -2.13
CA ILE A 229 23.33 15.84 -3.10
C ILE A 229 23.65 14.36 -3.38
N GLY A 230 22.68 13.49 -3.14
CA GLY A 230 22.74 12.05 -3.44
C GLY A 230 22.37 11.75 -4.89
N ALA A 231 21.36 12.44 -5.43
CA ALA A 231 20.95 12.29 -6.83
C ALA A 231 20.31 13.57 -7.39
N SER A 232 20.33 13.68 -8.71
CA SER A 232 19.60 14.68 -9.51
C SER A 232 19.05 14.03 -10.77
N ILE A 233 18.01 14.62 -11.34
CA ILE A 233 17.36 14.11 -12.57
C ILE A 233 17.31 15.23 -13.61
N ARG A 234 17.27 14.87 -14.90
CA ARG A 234 17.05 15.81 -16.01
C ARG A 234 15.58 16.20 -16.15
N GLY A 235 14.69 15.27 -15.87
CA GLY A 235 13.24 15.47 -15.95
C GLY A 235 12.47 14.25 -15.46
N TYR A 236 11.20 14.18 -15.84
CA TYR A 236 10.30 13.06 -15.57
C TYR A 236 9.27 12.95 -16.69
N ARG A 237 8.61 11.80 -16.80
CA ARG A 237 7.56 11.53 -17.78
C ARG A 237 6.39 10.81 -17.11
N ASN A 238 5.17 11.11 -17.58
CA ASN A 238 3.99 10.31 -17.28
C ASN A 238 3.97 9.08 -18.20
N VAL A 239 3.29 8.02 -17.78
CA VAL A 239 3.04 6.83 -18.60
C VAL A 239 1.63 6.91 -19.19
N GLY A 240 1.43 6.33 -20.38
CA GLY A 240 0.10 6.23 -20.98
C GLY A 240 -0.84 5.44 -20.07
N LYS A 241 -2.13 5.81 -20.06
CA LYS A 241 -3.15 5.24 -19.17
C LYS A 241 -3.64 3.84 -19.59
N SER A 242 -2.76 3.03 -20.19
CA SER A 242 -3.04 1.65 -20.59
C SER A 242 -2.10 0.69 -19.86
N GLU A 243 -2.58 -0.51 -19.53
CA GLU A 243 -1.73 -1.55 -18.92
C GLU A 243 -0.57 -1.93 -19.83
N HIS A 244 -0.77 -1.82 -21.15
CA HIS A 244 0.28 -2.05 -22.13
C HIS A 244 1.37 -0.96 -22.07
N SER A 245 1.00 0.32 -22.03
CA SER A 245 1.94 1.42 -21.85
C SER A 245 2.71 1.29 -20.53
N LEU A 246 2.04 0.85 -19.46
CA LEU A 246 2.65 0.59 -18.16
C LEU A 246 3.67 -0.55 -18.21
N ALA A 247 3.33 -1.67 -18.86
CA ALA A 247 4.26 -2.78 -19.07
C ALA A 247 5.48 -2.37 -19.92
N SER A 248 5.25 -1.61 -21.01
CA SER A 248 6.30 -1.08 -21.89
C SER A 248 7.26 -0.17 -21.13
N ALA A 249 6.72 0.76 -20.33
CA ALA A 249 7.52 1.65 -19.49
C ALA A 249 8.34 0.86 -18.46
N LEU A 250 7.73 -0.11 -17.78
CA LEU A 250 8.40 -0.94 -16.79
C LEU A 250 9.57 -1.74 -17.37
N SER A 251 9.39 -2.30 -18.57
CA SER A 251 10.44 -3.05 -19.29
C SER A 251 11.59 -2.14 -19.74
N ARG A 252 11.26 -1.03 -20.44
CA ARG A 252 12.25 -0.14 -21.03
C ARG A 252 13.00 0.70 -20.00
N VAL A 253 12.28 1.23 -19.02
CA VAL A 253 12.80 2.20 -18.06
C VAL A 253 13.27 1.51 -16.79
N GLY A 254 12.45 0.68 -16.18
CA GLY A 254 12.67 0.14 -14.84
C GLY A 254 11.44 0.39 -13.95
N PRO A 255 11.55 0.18 -12.62
CA PRO A 255 10.45 0.43 -11.69
C PRO A 255 9.80 1.82 -11.81
N ILE A 256 8.48 1.85 -11.75
CA ILE A 256 7.64 3.02 -12.06
C ILE A 256 6.90 3.47 -10.80
N ALA A 257 6.86 4.78 -10.54
CA ALA A 257 6.03 5.35 -9.48
C ALA A 257 4.56 5.32 -9.92
N VAL A 258 3.70 4.70 -9.11
CA VAL A 258 2.27 4.52 -9.41
C VAL A 258 1.41 4.98 -8.24
N ALA A 259 0.16 5.32 -8.50
CA ALA A 259 -0.85 5.53 -7.46
C ALA A 259 -2.14 4.78 -7.78
N ALA A 260 -2.84 4.36 -6.72
CA ALA A 260 -4.07 3.56 -6.78
C ALA A 260 -5.02 3.94 -5.64
N ASP A 261 -6.27 3.51 -5.75
CA ASP A 261 -7.19 3.46 -4.63
C ASP A 261 -6.86 2.24 -3.75
N CYS A 262 -6.60 2.48 -2.48
CA CYS A 262 -6.23 1.50 -1.47
C CYS A 262 -7.14 1.58 -0.23
N SER A 263 -8.32 2.23 -0.34
CA SER A 263 -9.29 2.42 0.77
C SER A 263 -9.91 1.12 1.27
N ASP A 264 -9.94 0.09 0.44
CA ASP A 264 -10.57 -1.18 0.79
C ASP A 264 -9.85 -1.87 1.97
N ARG A 265 -10.64 -2.37 2.93
CA ARG A 265 -10.12 -3.11 4.09
C ARG A 265 -9.36 -4.38 3.69
N GLY A 266 -9.74 -5.00 2.57
CA GLY A 266 -8.98 -6.12 2.00
C GLY A 266 -7.57 -5.73 1.58
N PHE A 267 -7.34 -4.48 1.18
CA PHE A 267 -6.02 -3.94 0.87
C PHE A 267 -5.21 -3.70 2.14
N SER A 268 -5.78 -3.02 3.15
CA SER A 268 -5.07 -2.74 4.41
C SER A 268 -4.61 -4.01 5.14
N LEU A 269 -5.36 -5.10 4.99
CA LEU A 269 -5.08 -6.40 5.60
C LEU A 269 -4.50 -7.43 4.60
N PHE A 270 -4.15 -7.03 3.38
CA PHE A 270 -3.62 -7.95 2.38
C PHE A 270 -2.45 -8.78 2.93
N LYS A 271 -2.47 -10.09 2.68
CA LYS A 271 -1.42 -11.02 3.11
C LYS A 271 -0.73 -11.69 1.92
N CYS A 272 -1.47 -12.38 1.06
CA CYS A 272 -0.91 -13.04 -0.12
C CYS A 272 -1.98 -13.32 -1.19
N GLY A 273 -1.54 -13.78 -2.36
CA GLY A 273 -2.40 -14.01 -3.52
C GLY A 273 -2.53 -12.77 -4.42
N ILE A 274 -3.48 -12.78 -5.34
CA ILE A 274 -3.69 -11.71 -6.33
C ILE A 274 -4.82 -10.81 -5.84
N TYR A 275 -4.48 -9.61 -5.37
CA TYR A 275 -5.44 -8.60 -4.95
C TYR A 275 -6.27 -8.11 -6.15
N TYR A 276 -7.58 -8.26 -6.05
CA TYR A 276 -8.54 -7.77 -7.02
C TYR A 276 -9.75 -7.23 -6.27
N ASN A 277 -10.13 -5.99 -6.59
CA ASN A 277 -11.33 -5.38 -6.05
C ASN A 277 -12.05 -4.59 -7.17
N PRO A 278 -13.19 -5.11 -7.67
CA PRO A 278 -13.95 -4.43 -8.73
C PRO A 278 -14.61 -3.12 -8.26
N ASN A 279 -14.66 -2.88 -6.94
CA ASN A 279 -15.32 -1.71 -6.34
C ASN A 279 -14.37 -0.54 -6.05
N CYS A 280 -13.09 -0.66 -6.40
CA CYS A 280 -12.16 0.45 -6.24
C CYS A 280 -12.58 1.67 -7.08
N GLN A 281 -12.36 2.87 -6.54
CA GLN A 281 -12.57 4.14 -7.19
C GLN A 281 -11.36 4.49 -8.09
N ALA A 282 -11.30 3.93 -9.29
CA ALA A 282 -10.16 4.04 -10.21
C ALA A 282 -9.70 5.47 -10.57
N ASN A 283 -10.51 6.50 -10.31
CA ASN A 283 -10.19 7.91 -10.57
C ASN A 283 -9.85 8.70 -9.30
N ARG A 284 -9.78 8.06 -8.12
CA ARG A 284 -9.53 8.70 -6.83
C ARG A 284 -8.40 7.98 -6.10
N PRO A 285 -7.16 8.08 -6.60
CA PRO A 285 -6.03 7.44 -5.95
C PRO A 285 -5.76 8.12 -4.60
N ASN A 286 -5.49 7.32 -3.58
CA ASN A 286 -5.20 7.78 -2.21
C ASN A 286 -3.88 7.20 -1.68
N HIS A 287 -3.20 6.37 -2.46
CA HIS A 287 -1.91 5.79 -2.06
C HIS A 287 -0.95 5.62 -3.22
N ALA A 288 0.32 5.95 -2.98
CA ALA A 288 1.39 5.88 -3.97
C ALA A 288 2.38 4.78 -3.60
N MET A 289 2.76 3.98 -4.60
CA MET A 289 3.60 2.79 -4.47
C MET A 289 4.57 2.69 -5.64
N VAL A 290 5.41 1.65 -5.68
CA VAL A 290 6.33 1.43 -6.79
C VAL A 290 5.98 0.14 -7.51
N LEU A 291 5.66 0.24 -8.80
CA LEU A 291 5.52 -0.92 -9.67
C LEU A 291 6.92 -1.46 -10.01
N VAL A 292 7.21 -2.69 -9.60
CA VAL A 292 8.53 -3.32 -9.77
C VAL A 292 8.51 -4.56 -10.66
N GLY A 293 7.34 -4.99 -11.14
CA GLY A 293 7.28 -6.15 -12.01
C GLY A 293 5.88 -6.50 -12.48
N TYR A 294 5.79 -7.49 -13.34
CA TYR A 294 4.56 -8.24 -13.62
C TYR A 294 4.88 -9.67 -14.05
N VAL A 295 3.90 -10.55 -13.85
CA VAL A 295 4.00 -11.98 -14.14
C VAL A 295 2.76 -12.43 -14.90
N TYR A 296 2.96 -13.30 -15.89
CA TYR A 296 1.90 -14.13 -16.45
C TYR A 296 1.89 -15.46 -15.71
N SER A 297 0.73 -15.83 -15.16
CA SER A 297 0.58 -17.03 -14.33
C SER A 297 -0.74 -17.71 -14.64
N THR A 298 -0.78 -19.03 -14.46
CA THR A 298 -2.00 -19.84 -14.60
C THR A 298 -3.08 -19.46 -13.59
N ALA A 299 -2.70 -18.90 -12.43
CA ALA A 299 -3.62 -18.38 -11.43
C ALA A 299 -4.19 -16.98 -11.76
N GLY A 300 -3.69 -16.34 -12.82
CA GLY A 300 -4.03 -14.98 -13.22
C GLY A 300 -2.80 -14.08 -13.33
N ASN A 301 -2.84 -13.14 -14.26
CA ASN A 301 -1.77 -12.16 -14.45
C ASN A 301 -1.78 -11.13 -13.33
N TYR A 302 -0.61 -10.68 -12.89
CA TYR A 302 -0.51 -9.69 -11.82
C TYR A 302 0.69 -8.75 -11.97
N TRP A 303 0.50 -7.54 -11.45
CA TRP A 303 1.52 -6.54 -11.17
C TRP A 303 2.18 -6.83 -9.82
N ILE A 304 3.50 -6.62 -9.72
CA ILE A 304 4.26 -6.71 -8.47
C ILE A 304 4.52 -5.29 -7.99
N ILE A 305 3.98 -4.95 -6.82
CA ILE A 305 4.03 -3.58 -6.31
C ILE A 305 4.68 -3.57 -4.93
N LYS A 306 5.70 -2.72 -4.79
CA LYS A 306 6.40 -2.44 -3.54
C LYS A 306 5.63 -1.38 -2.76
N ASN A 307 5.23 -1.71 -1.54
CA ASN A 307 4.58 -0.78 -0.62
C ASN A 307 5.62 -0.13 0.34
N SER A 308 5.17 0.85 1.12
CA SER A 308 5.95 1.61 2.10
C SER A 308 5.45 1.42 3.54
N TRP A 309 4.85 0.28 3.85
CA TRP A 309 4.29 -0.04 5.19
C TRP A 309 5.11 -1.08 5.95
N GLY A 310 6.40 -1.21 5.62
CA GLY A 310 7.29 -2.21 6.22
C GLY A 310 7.05 -3.62 5.70
N THR A 311 7.95 -4.54 6.08
CA THR A 311 7.94 -5.94 5.60
C THR A 311 6.92 -6.83 6.28
N THR A 312 6.27 -6.36 7.35
CA THR A 312 5.24 -7.10 8.08
C THR A 312 3.87 -7.06 7.38
N TRP A 313 3.67 -6.10 6.49
CA TRP A 313 2.47 -5.98 5.68
C TRP A 313 2.61 -6.73 4.34
N GLY A 314 1.54 -7.34 3.86
CA GLY A 314 1.53 -8.07 2.59
C GLY A 314 2.53 -9.23 2.52
N ASP A 315 2.96 -9.55 1.30
CA ASP A 315 4.01 -10.54 1.07
C ASP A 315 5.37 -9.83 1.19
N LYS A 316 5.89 -9.76 2.42
CA LYS A 316 7.17 -9.12 2.74
C LYS A 316 7.25 -7.67 2.28
N GLY A 317 6.15 -6.92 2.37
CA GLY A 317 6.02 -5.53 1.95
C GLY A 317 5.58 -5.32 0.49
N TYR A 318 5.19 -6.39 -0.19
CA TYR A 318 4.68 -6.35 -1.56
C TYR A 318 3.21 -6.76 -1.63
N VAL A 319 2.53 -6.23 -2.65
CA VAL A 319 1.20 -6.68 -3.07
C VAL A 319 1.25 -7.09 -4.54
N TYR A 320 0.48 -8.13 -4.86
CA TYR A 320 0.30 -8.59 -6.23
C TYR A 320 -1.08 -8.16 -6.70
N MET A 321 -1.18 -7.08 -7.48
CA MET A 321 -2.47 -6.57 -7.95
C MET A 321 -2.82 -7.19 -9.30
N ALA A 322 -4.08 -7.54 -9.51
CA ALA A 322 -4.54 -8.14 -10.76
C ALA A 322 -4.17 -7.27 -11.97
N LYS A 323 -3.65 -7.94 -13.01
CA LYS A 323 -3.34 -7.38 -14.33
C LYS A 323 -4.29 -8.00 -15.35
N ASP A 324 -4.64 -7.26 -16.41
CA ASP A 324 -5.53 -7.70 -17.49
C ASP A 324 -6.97 -8.00 -16.98
N LYS A 325 -7.36 -7.37 -15.87
CA LYS A 325 -8.70 -7.44 -15.27
C LYS A 325 -9.30 -6.04 -15.11
N GLY A 326 -9.34 -5.31 -16.22
CA GLY A 326 -9.78 -3.91 -16.23
C GLY A 326 -8.77 -2.99 -15.56
N ASP A 327 -9.23 -1.86 -15.03
CA ASP A 327 -8.38 -0.87 -14.36
C ASP A 327 -8.44 -1.04 -12.84
N ASN A 328 -7.98 -2.20 -12.35
CA ASN A 328 -8.04 -2.58 -10.95
C ASN A 328 -7.41 -1.47 -10.08
N CYS A 329 -8.28 -0.77 -9.35
CA CYS A 329 -7.96 0.37 -8.49
C CYS A 329 -7.24 1.55 -9.15
N GLY A 330 -7.37 1.72 -10.47
CA GLY A 330 -6.84 2.88 -11.18
C GLY A 330 -5.31 2.85 -11.38
N LEU A 331 -4.67 1.71 -11.16
CA LEU A 331 -3.21 1.58 -11.11
C LEU A 331 -2.50 2.15 -12.34
N ARG A 332 -3.10 2.04 -13.53
CA ARG A 332 -2.51 2.53 -14.79
C ARG A 332 -2.74 4.02 -15.05
N ASN A 333 -3.64 4.67 -14.31
CA ASN A 333 -4.05 6.06 -14.57
C ASN A 333 -3.02 7.08 -14.08
N PHE A 334 -2.25 6.71 -13.05
CA PHE A 334 -1.39 7.64 -12.31
C PHE A 334 0.03 7.09 -12.18
N ALA A 335 0.68 6.91 -13.33
CA ALA A 335 2.03 6.35 -13.41
C ALA A 335 3.02 7.38 -13.97
N SER A 336 4.19 7.49 -13.35
CA SER A 336 5.26 8.39 -13.77
C SER A 336 6.65 7.86 -13.40
N TYR A 337 7.68 8.34 -14.09
CA TYR A 337 9.07 7.97 -13.80
C TYR A 337 10.05 9.13 -14.06
N PRO A 338 11.18 9.19 -13.33
CA PRO A 338 12.23 10.18 -13.55
C PRO A 338 13.17 9.81 -14.70
N THR A 339 13.86 10.80 -15.26
CA THR A 339 14.88 10.61 -16.32
C THR A 339 16.25 11.16 -15.87
N LEU A 340 17.31 10.36 -16.02
CA LEU A 340 18.68 10.66 -15.55
C LEU A 340 19.57 11.40 -16.55
#